data_AF-A0AAN4SZJ4-F1
#
_entry.id   AF-A0AAN4SZJ4-F1
#
_cell.length_a   1.000
_cell.length_b   1.000
_cell.length_c   1.000
_cell.angle_alpha   90.00
_cell.angle_beta   90.00
_cell.angle_gamma   90.00
#
_symmetry.space_group_name_H-M   'P 1'
#
loop_
_entity.id
_entity.type
_entity.pdbx_description
1 polymer ?
#
loop_
_entity_poly.entity_id
_entity_poly.type
_entity_poly.pdbx_seq_one_letter_code
_entity_poly.pdbx_strand_id
1 'polypeptide(L)'
;MWAFFAALTAGWLASVSGLSAFWASVITTVPFSAVVVWQGRFWLLSFIPGGFLGMTLFFASGMNWTVTLLGFLAGNCVGIISEYGGQKLSEATTKRDGY
;
A
#
# COMPACT_ATOMS: atom_id res chain seq x y z
N MET A 1 3.27 10.11 -7.59
CA MET A 1 2.31 10.44 -8.67
C MET A 1 0.89 9.98 -8.32
N TRP A 2 0.61 8.68 -8.14
CA TRP A 2 -0.74 8.20 -7.82
C TRP A 2 -1.31 8.68 -6.49
N ALA A 3 -0.48 8.82 -5.45
CA ALA A 3 -0.86 9.47 -4.19
C ALA A 3 -1.41 10.89 -4.41
N PHE A 4 -0.73 11.63 -5.29
CA PHE A 4 -1.06 12.99 -5.62
C PHE A 4 -2.37 13.04 -6.42
N PHE A 5 -2.55 12.14 -7.39
CA PHE A 5 -3.82 12.03 -8.10
C PHE A 5 -4.98 11.61 -7.19
N ALA A 6 -4.75 10.70 -6.24
CA ALA A 6 -5.74 10.31 -5.24
C ALA A 6 -6.13 11.50 -4.34
N ALA A 7 -5.15 12.29 -3.88
CA ALA A 7 -5.40 13.49 -3.08
C ALA A 7 -6.17 14.56 -3.87
N LEU A 8 -5.83 14.75 -5.14
CA LEU A 8 -6.48 15.72 -6.02
C LEU A 8 -7.92 15.31 -6.36
N THR A 9 -8.14 14.01 -6.65
CA THR A 9 -9.50 13.47 -6.82
C THR A 9 -10.29 13.46 -5.52
N ALA A 10 -9.67 13.26 -4.35
CA ALA A 10 -10.33 13.38 -3.05
C ALA A 10 -10.84 14.80 -2.80
N GLY A 11 -9.99 15.81 -3.06
CA GLY A 11 -10.36 17.22 -2.90
C GLY A 11 -11.47 17.63 -3.86
N TRP A 12 -11.40 17.19 -5.12
CA TRP A 12 -12.47 17.39 -6.08
C TRP A 12 -13.76 16.69 -5.62
N LEU A 13 -13.70 15.41 -5.27
CA LEU A 13 -14.87 14.62 -4.86
C LEU A 13 -15.56 15.23 -3.65
N ALA A 14 -14.82 15.69 -2.64
CA ALA A 14 -15.37 16.40 -1.49
C ALA A 14 -16.14 17.67 -1.90
N SER A 15 -15.62 18.44 -2.87
CA SER A 15 -16.21 19.69 -3.31
C SER A 15 -17.53 19.54 -4.09
N VAL A 16 -17.67 18.46 -4.89
CA VAL A 16 -18.89 18.24 -5.71
C VAL A 16 -19.94 17.36 -5.04
N SER A 17 -19.55 16.52 -4.07
CA SER A 17 -20.49 15.58 -3.42
C SER A 17 -20.98 16.04 -2.03
N GLY A 18 -20.32 17.03 -1.42
CA GLY A 18 -20.60 17.43 -0.03
C GLY A 18 -20.15 16.40 1.02
N LEU A 19 -19.45 15.33 0.60
CA LEU A 19 -18.86 14.35 1.51
C LEU A 19 -17.74 14.99 2.34
N SER A 20 -17.59 14.52 3.58
CA SER A 20 -16.47 14.94 4.41
C SER A 20 -15.13 14.56 3.76
N ALA A 21 -14.10 15.38 4.00
CA ALA A 21 -12.76 15.14 3.46
C ALA A 21 -12.22 13.74 3.80
N PHE A 22 -12.59 13.21 4.96
CA PHE A 22 -12.28 11.84 5.37
C PHE A 22 -12.88 10.80 4.42
N TRP A 23 -14.20 10.81 4.20
CA TRP A 23 -14.86 9.81 3.36
C TRP A 23 -14.50 9.95 1.87
N ALA A 24 -14.34 11.18 1.39
CA ALA A 24 -13.86 11.43 0.04
C ALA A 24 -12.44 10.87 -0.17
N SER A 25 -11.57 10.96 0.83
CA SER A 25 -10.23 10.37 0.79
C SER A 25 -10.27 8.84 0.79
N VAL A 26 -11.15 8.21 1.56
CA VAL A 26 -11.29 6.74 1.59
C VAL A 26 -11.75 6.22 0.22
N ILE A 27 -12.79 6.82 -0.35
CA ILE A 27 -13.37 6.40 -1.65
C ILE A 27 -12.35 6.51 -2.78
N THR A 28 -11.45 7.49 -2.73
CA THR A 28 -10.46 7.75 -3.78
C THR A 28 -9.15 6.99 -3.56
N THR A 29 -8.70 6.81 -2.32
CA THR A 29 -7.44 6.11 -2.04
C THR A 29 -7.52 4.60 -2.28
N VAL A 30 -8.68 3.97 -2.05
CA VAL A 30 -8.88 2.53 -2.30
C VAL A 30 -8.64 2.13 -3.76
N PRO A 31 -9.32 2.70 -4.77
CA PRO A 31 -9.07 2.32 -6.17
C PRO A 31 -7.67 2.71 -6.64
N PHE A 32 -7.12 3.85 -6.20
CA PHE A 32 -5.78 4.26 -6.57
C PHE A 32 -4.70 3.35 -5.99
N SER A 33 -4.86 2.85 -4.76
CA SER A 33 -3.94 1.86 -4.18
C SER A 33 -3.96 0.54 -4.96
N ALA A 34 -5.12 0.09 -5.44
CA ALA A 34 -5.23 -1.08 -6.31
C ALA A 34 -4.48 -0.88 -7.64
N VAL A 35 -4.60 0.32 -8.25
CA VAL A 35 -3.86 0.65 -9.49
C VAL A 35 -2.36 0.68 -9.26
N VAL A 36 -1.88 1.22 -8.14
CA VAL A 36 -0.44 1.23 -7.81
C VAL A 36 0.09 -0.20 -7.70
N VAL A 37 -0.60 -1.09 -6.98
CA VAL A 37 -0.21 -2.50 -6.86
C VAL A 37 -0.23 -3.20 -8.22
N TRP A 38 -1.27 -2.96 -9.03
CA TRP A 38 -1.36 -3.51 -10.37
C TRP A 38 -0.22 -3.04 -11.29
N GLN A 39 0.14 -1.75 -11.24
CA GLN A 39 1.28 -1.23 -11.99
C GLN A 39 2.63 -1.80 -11.54
N GLY A 40 2.73 -2.18 -10.26
CA GLY A 40 3.89 -2.89 -9.74
C GLY A 40 4.19 -4.22 -10.44
N ARG A 41 3.22 -4.79 -11.16
CA ARG A 41 3.35 -6.04 -11.91
C ARG A 41 4.16 -5.87 -13.21
N PHE A 42 4.38 -4.64 -13.68
CA PHE A 42 5.24 -4.36 -14.83
C PHE A 42 6.66 -4.07 -14.37
N TRP A 43 7.65 -4.77 -14.93
CA TRP A 43 9.05 -4.71 -14.48
C TRP A 43 9.62 -3.28 -14.42
N LEU A 44 9.34 -2.45 -15.42
CA LEU A 44 9.76 -1.04 -15.49
C LEU A 44 9.07 -0.13 -14.48
N LEU A 45 7.87 -0.47 -14.01
CA LEU A 45 7.05 0.36 -13.09
C LEU A 45 7.04 -0.21 -11.66
N SER A 46 7.75 -1.33 -11.42
CA SER A 46 7.81 -2.02 -10.13
C SER A 46 8.37 -1.17 -8.98
N PHE A 47 9.11 -0.10 -9.30
CA PHE A 47 9.60 0.87 -8.32
C PHE A 47 8.52 1.83 -7.80
N ILE A 48 7.42 2.03 -8.55
CA ILE A 48 6.36 2.99 -8.21
C ILE A 48 5.63 2.61 -6.91
N PRO A 49 5.21 1.35 -6.68
CA PRO A 49 4.67 0.92 -5.40
C PRO A 49 5.62 1.14 -4.23
N GLY A 50 6.90 0.80 -4.40
CA GLY A 50 7.92 0.99 -3.36
C GLY A 50 8.14 2.46 -3.02
N GLY A 51 8.22 3.32 -4.04
CA GLY A 51 8.34 4.77 -3.86
C GLY A 51 7.08 5.40 -3.23
N PHE A 52 5.89 4.89 -3.56
CA PHE A 52 4.63 5.31 -2.92
C PHE A 52 4.63 4.99 -1.43
N LEU A 53 4.95 3.75 -1.06
CA LEU A 53 5.06 3.32 0.34
C LEU A 53 6.10 4.14 1.10
N GLY A 54 7.21 4.52 0.44
CA GLY A 54 8.22 5.35 1.07
C GLY A 54 7.78 6.77 1.37
N MET A 55 7.06 7.39 0.43
CA MET A 55 6.52 8.73 0.68
C MET A 55 5.42 8.73 1.73
N THR A 56 4.53 7.73 1.74
CA THR A 56 3.47 7.65 2.77
C THR A 56 4.07 7.43 4.15
N LEU A 57 5.06 6.55 4.28
CA LEU A 57 5.76 6.31 5.54
C LEU A 57 6.55 7.54 6.00
N PHE A 58 7.16 8.27 5.06
CA PHE A 58 7.86 9.52 5.34
C PHE A 58 6.91 10.59 5.91
N PHE A 59 5.73 10.78 5.30
CA PHE A 59 4.72 11.67 5.84
C PHE A 59 4.15 11.19 7.18
N ALA A 60 3.88 9.89 7.31
CA ALA A 60 3.37 9.30 8.55
C ALA A 60 4.36 9.43 9.72
N SER A 61 5.66 9.41 9.44
CA SER A 61 6.72 9.60 10.43
C SER A 61 6.92 11.06 10.88
N GLY A 62 6.14 12.00 10.34
CA GLY A 62 6.34 13.43 10.57
C GLY A 62 7.60 13.98 9.89
N MET A 63 7.95 13.45 8.70
CA MET A 63 9.16 13.81 7.94
C MET A 63 10.47 13.44 8.66
N ASN A 64 10.42 12.46 9.57
CA ASN A 64 11.59 11.97 10.28
C ASN A 64 12.23 10.80 9.51
N TRP A 65 13.39 11.07 8.92
CA TRP A 65 14.13 10.07 8.13
C TRP A 65 14.50 8.82 8.92
N THR A 66 14.90 8.93 10.18
CA THR A 66 15.28 7.79 11.01
C THR A 66 14.09 6.86 11.24
N VAL A 67 12.93 7.41 11.62
CA VAL A 67 11.70 6.63 11.85
C VAL A 67 11.20 6.02 10.54
N THR A 68 11.30 6.75 9.42
CA THR A 68 10.94 6.25 8.09
C THR A 68 11.79 5.05 7.69
N LEU A 69 13.11 5.12 7.88
CA LEU A 69 14.02 4.01 7.56
C LEU A 69 13.77 2.79 8.46
N LEU A 70 13.55 3.01 9.75
CA LEU A 70 13.21 1.93 10.68
C LEU A 70 11.88 1.26 10.32
N GLY A 71 10.85 2.05 9.97
CA GLY A 71 9.56 1.52 9.52
C GLY A 71 9.68 0.73 8.21
N PHE A 72 10.54 1.16 7.28
CA PHE A 72 10.85 0.40 6.07
C PHE A 72 11.54 -0.93 6.38
N LEU A 73 12.54 -0.93 7.25
CA LEU A 73 13.26 -2.13 7.65
C LEU A 73 12.32 -3.13 8.32
N ALA A 74 11.53 -2.65 9.30
CA ALA A 74 10.54 -3.46 10.00
C ALA A 74 9.48 -4.03 9.05
N GLY A 75 8.95 -3.20 8.14
CA GLY A 75 7.97 -3.64 7.14
C GLY A 75 8.51 -4.75 6.22
N ASN A 76 9.75 -4.63 5.76
CA ASN A 76 10.40 -5.67 4.94
C ASN A 76 10.61 -6.97 5.74
N CYS A 77 11.08 -6.88 7.00
CA CYS A 77 11.22 -8.06 7.85
C CYS A 77 9.89 -8.79 8.08
N VAL A 78 8.82 -8.04 8.38
CA VAL A 78 7.46 -8.61 8.54
C VAL A 78 6.98 -9.24 7.23
N GLY A 79 7.24 -8.62 6.08
CA GLY A 79 6.90 -9.17 4.77
C GLY A 79 7.52 -10.54 4.53
N ILE A 80 8.83 -10.69 4.78
CA ILE A 80 9.55 -11.96 4.63
C ILE A 80 8.98 -13.04 5.57
N ILE A 81 8.71 -12.69 6.83
CA ILE A 81 8.13 -13.62 7.80
C ILE A 81 6.73 -14.06 7.36
N SER A 82 5.92 -13.13 6.85
CA SER A 82 4.57 -13.42 6.36
C SER A 82 4.58 -14.35 5.15
N GLU A 83 5.54 -14.17 4.24
CA GLU A 83 5.65 -14.99 3.03
C GLU A 83 6.11 -16.42 3.38
N TYR A 84 7.09 -16.54 4.27
CA TYR A 84 7.53 -17.83 4.80
C TYR A 84 6.42 -18.54 5.59
N GLY A 85 5.72 -17.83 6.46
CA GLY A 85 4.59 -18.37 7.22
C GLY A 85 3.42 -18.80 6.34
N GLY A 86 3.08 -17.98 5.33
CA GLY A 86 2.03 -18.28 4.35
C GLY A 86 2.33 -19.53 3.53
N GLN A 87 3.57 -19.71 3.08
CA GLN A 87 3.99 -20.92 2.37
C GLN A 87 3.88 -22.16 3.25
N LYS A 88 4.32 -22.09 4.51
CA LYS A 88 4.23 -23.21 5.45
C LYS A 88 2.78 -23.57 5.81
N LEU A 89 1.90 -22.58 5.93
CA LEU A 89 0.47 -22.82 6.16
C LEU A 89 -0.20 -23.42 4.91
N SER A 90 0.15 -22.93 3.72
CA SER A 90 -0.34 -23.47 2.45
C SER A 90 0.05 -24.93 2.26
N GLU A 91 1.31 -25.30 2.57
CA GLU A 91 1.79 -26.68 2.53
C GLU A 91 1.04 -27.60 3.53
N ALA A 92 0.68 -27.07 4.71
CA ALA A 92 -0.02 -27.83 5.74
C ALA A 92 -1.51 -28.06 5.42
N THR A 93 -2.16 -27.10 4.76
CA THR A 93 -3.58 -27.20 4.38
C THR A 93 -3.77 -27.98 3.08
N THR A 94 -2.89 -27.82 2.08
CA THR A 94 -2.95 -28.58 0.81
C THR A 94 -2.80 -30.10 1.01
N LYS A 95 -2.10 -30.57 2.06
CA LYS A 95 -1.99 -32.00 2.36
C LYS A 95 -3.24 -32.63 3.00
N ARG A 96 -4.24 -31.84 3.41
CA ARG A 96 -5.45 -32.36 4.09
C ARG A 96 -6.64 -32.63 3.17
N ASP A 97 -6.66 -32.08 1.94
CA ASP A 97 -7.79 -32.22 1.00
C ASP A 97 -7.52 -33.20 -0.16
N GLY A 98 -6.41 -33.92 -0.14
CA GLY A 98 -6.16 -35.03 -1.07
C GLY A 98 -6.40 -36.37 -0.36
N TYR A 99 -7.56 -36.99 -0.65
CA TYR A 99 -7.91 -38.42 -0.51
C TYR A 99 -7.04 -39.29 0.42
#